data_AF-A0A2V6TXC8-F1
#
_entry.id   AF-A0A2V6TXC8-F1
#
_cell.length_a   1.000
_cell.length_b   1.000
_cell.length_c   1.000
_cell.angle_alpha   90.00
_cell.angle_beta   90.00
_cell.angle_gamma   90.00
#
_symmetry.space_group_name_H-M   'P 1'
#
loop_
_entity.id
_entity.type
_entity.pdbx_description
1 polymer ?
#
loop_
_entity_poly.entity_id
_entity_poly.type
_entity_poly.pdbx_seq_one_letter_code
_entity_poly.pdbx_strand_id
1 'polypeptide(L)'
;ETEYTPFGLRTMVAEGLVDYLIIDSTWAGGLTVWRKAAVMAELYQVPLAAHHDPQIHVHAVAASPTGFILESFADHTRDPLWFELFRERPKIVDGHMAVPDTPGLGLELRPETLEKYGVKLG
;
A
#
# COMPACT_ATOMS: atom_id res chain seq x y z
N GLU A 1 -8.29 1.36 6.62
CA GLU A 1 -7.76 0.02 6.32
C GLU A 1 -8.84 -1.05 6.10
N THR A 2 -9.87 -1.13 6.94
CA THR A 2 -10.91 -2.20 6.87
C THR A 2 -12.18 -1.86 6.07
N GLU A 3 -12.18 -0.78 5.29
CA GLU A 3 -13.30 -0.40 4.42
C GLU A 3 -12.78 -0.15 2.99
N TYR A 4 -13.51 -0.65 2.00
CA TYR A 4 -13.10 -0.64 0.59
C TYR A 4 -14.27 -0.56 -0.38
N THR A 5 -15.50 -0.63 0.12
CA THR A 5 -16.69 -0.52 -0.72
C THR A 5 -16.83 0.92 -1.20
N PRO A 6 -17.21 1.16 -2.47
CA PRO A 6 -17.42 2.52 -2.96
C PRO A 6 -18.40 3.35 -2.12
N PHE A 7 -19.42 2.68 -1.55
CA PHE A 7 -20.41 3.33 -0.68
C PHE A 7 -19.81 3.75 0.66
N GLY A 8 -19.11 2.84 1.35
CA GLY A 8 -18.48 3.14 2.63
C GLY A 8 -17.43 4.24 2.49
N LEU A 9 -16.55 4.12 1.49
CA LEU A 9 -15.54 5.14 1.20
C LEU A 9 -16.17 6.51 0.89
N ARG A 10 -17.21 6.55 0.06
CA ARG A 10 -17.94 7.79 -0.24
C ARG A 10 -18.52 8.41 1.03
N THR A 11 -19.19 7.63 1.88
CA THR A 11 -19.77 8.13 3.12
C THR A 11 -18.70 8.73 4.02
N MET A 12 -17.56 8.03 4.20
CA MET A 12 -16.46 8.53 5.02
C MET A 12 -15.94 9.89 4.56
N VAL A 13 -15.70 10.08 3.26
CA VAL A 13 -15.15 11.35 2.75
C VAL A 13 -16.21 12.43 2.61
N ALA A 14 -17.42 12.10 2.17
CA ALA A 14 -18.47 13.09 1.89
C ALA A 14 -19.11 13.65 3.17
N GLU A 15 -19.13 12.87 4.24
CA GLU A 15 -19.66 13.29 5.55
C GLU A 15 -18.54 13.80 6.48
N GLY A 16 -17.29 13.81 6.02
CA GLY A 16 -16.15 14.28 6.82
C GLY A 16 -15.87 13.43 8.06
N LEU A 17 -16.05 12.11 7.95
CA LEU A 17 -15.88 11.17 9.07
C LEU A 17 -14.41 10.84 9.35
N VAL A 18 -13.51 11.19 8.42
CA VAL A 18 -12.08 10.92 8.51
C VAL A 18 -11.26 12.12 8.05
N ASP A 19 -10.16 12.41 8.73
CA ASP A 19 -9.17 13.39 8.30
C ASP A 19 -8.20 12.81 7.26
N TYR A 20 -7.99 11.49 7.27
CA TYR A 20 -7.13 10.75 6.35
C TYR A 20 -7.88 9.52 5.86
N LEU A 21 -7.91 9.33 4.55
CA LEU A 21 -8.42 8.09 3.98
C LEU A 21 -7.27 7.07 3.95
N ILE A 22 -7.43 5.96 4.67
CA ILE A 22 -6.40 4.91 4.76
C ILE A 22 -6.88 3.67 4.02
N ILE A 23 -6.17 3.31 2.95
CA ILE A 23 -6.50 2.14 2.11
C ILE A 23 -5.36 1.13 2.17
N ASP A 24 -5.71 -0.15 2.26
CA ASP A 24 -4.79 -1.25 2.01
C ASP A 24 -5.16 -1.88 0.68
N SER A 25 -4.40 -1.66 -0.38
CA SER A 25 -4.69 -2.22 -1.70
C SER A 25 -4.53 -3.75 -1.75
N THR A 26 -3.71 -4.33 -0.88
CA THR A 26 -3.52 -5.79 -0.85
C THR A 26 -4.75 -6.51 -0.28
N TRP A 27 -5.56 -5.78 0.50
CA TRP A 27 -6.80 -6.27 1.08
C TRP A 27 -8.07 -5.74 0.38
N ALA A 28 -8.09 -4.45 0.00
CA ALA A 28 -9.25 -3.71 -0.51
C ALA A 28 -9.69 -4.07 -1.95
N GLY A 29 -9.16 -5.12 -2.56
CA GLY A 29 -9.45 -5.48 -3.96
C GLY A 29 -8.47 -4.87 -4.99
N GLY A 30 -7.25 -4.57 -4.57
CA GLY A 30 -6.14 -4.20 -5.45
C GLY A 30 -6.06 -2.72 -5.79
N LEU A 31 -5.07 -2.39 -6.63
CA LEU A 31 -4.83 -1.03 -7.12
C LEU A 31 -6.02 -0.45 -7.90
N THR A 32 -6.90 -1.28 -8.45
CA THR A 32 -8.14 -0.83 -9.08
C THR A 32 -9.08 -0.14 -8.08
N VAL A 33 -9.20 -0.68 -6.86
CA VAL A 33 -9.99 -0.04 -5.80
C VAL A 33 -9.26 1.17 -5.25
N TRP A 34 -7.94 1.09 -5.06
CA TRP A 34 -7.11 2.25 -4.70
C TRP A 34 -7.37 3.45 -5.61
N ARG A 35 -7.36 3.26 -6.93
CA ARG A 35 -7.60 4.35 -7.90
C ARG A 35 -8.97 5.00 -7.72
N LYS A 36 -10.01 4.24 -7.40
CA LYS A 36 -11.35 4.79 -7.11
C LYS A 36 -11.33 5.61 -5.82
N ALA A 37 -10.67 5.10 -4.77
CA ALA A 37 -10.48 5.81 -3.53
C ALA A 37 -9.69 7.11 -3.73
N ALA A 38 -8.63 7.09 -4.54
CA ALA A 38 -7.81 8.26 -4.85
C ALA A 38 -8.60 9.37 -5.55
N VAL A 39 -9.45 9.03 -6.52
CA VAL A 39 -10.34 10.02 -7.16
C VAL A 39 -11.31 10.62 -6.16
N MET A 40 -11.89 9.82 -5.25
CA MET A 40 -12.77 10.35 -4.21
C MET A 40 -12.01 11.25 -3.23
N ALA A 41 -10.86 10.80 -2.75
CA ALA A 41 -10.00 11.56 -1.85
C ALA A 41 -9.59 12.92 -2.46
N GLU A 42 -9.26 12.93 -3.76
CA GLU A 42 -8.99 14.16 -4.52
C GLU A 42 -10.20 15.09 -4.59
N LEU A 43 -11.40 14.59 -4.90
CA LEU A 43 -12.60 15.42 -4.98
C LEU A 43 -12.98 16.11 -3.66
N TYR A 44 -12.73 15.44 -2.54
CA TYR A 44 -13.04 15.97 -1.20
C TYR A 44 -11.81 16.56 -0.49
N GLN A 45 -10.65 16.63 -1.16
CA GLN A 45 -9.39 17.12 -0.60
C GLN A 45 -8.97 16.43 0.70
N VAL A 46 -9.25 15.12 0.79
CA VAL A 46 -8.83 14.27 1.89
C VAL A 46 -7.48 13.63 1.54
N PRO A 47 -6.45 13.76 2.38
CA PRO A 47 -5.19 13.05 2.20
C PRO A 47 -5.37 11.53 2.18
N LEU A 48 -4.72 10.85 1.24
CA LEU A 48 -4.77 9.40 1.05
C LEU A 48 -3.47 8.77 1.54
N ALA A 49 -3.56 7.87 2.51
CA ALA A 49 -2.44 7.11 3.06
C ALA A 49 -2.58 5.62 2.81
N ALA A 50 -1.45 4.92 2.82
CA ALA A 50 -1.40 3.46 2.70
C ALA A 50 -1.33 2.79 4.07
N HIS A 51 -2.05 1.69 4.23
CA HIS A 51 -1.87 0.74 5.33
C HIS A 51 -0.93 -0.39 4.87
N HIS A 52 0.13 -0.63 5.65
CA HIS A 52 1.13 -1.67 5.41
C HIS A 52 1.73 -1.71 3.98
N ASP A 53 2.53 -2.75 3.70
CA ASP A 53 3.14 -3.06 2.39
C ASP A 53 3.65 -1.85 1.59
N PRO A 54 4.53 -1.01 2.19
CA PRO A 54 4.99 0.23 1.58
C PRO A 54 5.65 -0.01 0.22
N GLN A 55 6.29 -1.16 0.03
CA GLN A 55 6.91 -1.58 -1.23
C GLN A 55 5.91 -1.77 -2.38
N ILE A 56 4.65 -2.08 -2.08
CA ILE A 56 3.56 -2.17 -3.07
C ILE A 56 2.91 -0.79 -3.22
N HIS A 57 2.62 -0.13 -2.09
CA HIS A 57 1.87 1.11 -2.07
C HIS A 57 2.66 2.35 -2.50
N VAL A 58 4.00 2.31 -2.52
CA VAL A 58 4.84 3.46 -2.91
C VAL A 58 4.47 4.00 -4.29
N HIS A 59 4.19 3.12 -5.26
CA HIS A 59 3.72 3.51 -6.59
C HIS A 59 2.35 4.17 -6.53
N ALA A 60 1.43 3.62 -5.73
CA ALA A 60 0.05 4.06 -5.64
C ALA A 60 -0.07 5.43 -4.96
N VAL A 61 0.64 5.62 -3.84
CA VAL A 61 0.71 6.90 -3.13
C VAL A 61 1.38 7.96 -4.00
N ALA A 62 2.55 7.67 -4.59
CA ALA A 62 3.25 8.63 -5.44
C ALA A 62 2.46 9.07 -6.68
N ALA A 63 1.58 8.20 -7.19
CA ALA A 63 0.71 8.51 -8.34
C ALA A 63 -0.62 9.18 -7.95
N SER A 64 -0.93 9.30 -6.65
CA SER A 64 -2.20 9.88 -6.18
C SER A 64 -2.02 11.37 -5.86
N PRO A 65 -2.84 12.28 -6.41
CA PRO A 65 -2.70 13.73 -6.16
C PRO A 65 -2.77 14.13 -4.68
N THR A 66 -3.58 13.43 -3.89
CA THR A 66 -3.66 13.61 -2.42
C THR A 66 -2.86 12.55 -1.65
N GLY A 67 -1.96 11.82 -2.30
CA GLY A 67 -1.09 10.84 -1.66
C GLY A 67 -0.25 11.50 -0.57
N PHE A 68 -0.34 10.97 0.66
CA PHE A 68 0.24 11.60 1.84
C PHE A 68 1.44 10.85 2.39
N ILE A 69 1.25 9.61 2.83
CA ILE A 69 2.30 8.86 3.53
C ILE A 69 2.14 7.35 3.32
N LEU A 70 3.26 6.64 3.49
CA LEU A 70 3.34 5.19 3.56
C LEU A 70 3.52 4.77 5.01
N GLU A 71 2.71 3.82 5.47
CA GLU A 71 2.97 3.13 6.73
C GLU A 71 4.07 2.07 6.54
N SER A 72 5.02 1.98 7.47
CA SER A 72 6.07 0.95 7.45
C SER A 72 6.51 0.58 8.86
N PHE A 73 6.85 -0.69 9.07
CA PHE A 73 7.35 -1.20 10.35
C PHE A 73 8.81 -1.62 10.23
N ALA A 74 9.74 -0.77 10.67
CA ALA A 74 11.18 -1.03 10.59
C ALA A 74 11.67 -2.20 11.49
N ASP A 75 10.78 -2.80 12.29
CA ASP A 75 11.08 -3.93 13.15
C ASP A 75 10.78 -5.26 12.46
N HIS A 76 11.84 -6.04 12.21
CA HIS A 76 11.76 -7.36 11.59
C HIS A 76 10.92 -8.38 12.37
N THR A 77 10.80 -8.21 13.70
CA THR A 77 9.99 -9.10 14.53
C THR A 77 8.50 -8.82 14.36
N ARG A 78 8.15 -7.57 14.05
CA ARG A 78 6.78 -7.11 13.85
C ARG A 78 6.25 -7.45 12.47
N ASP A 79 7.07 -7.28 11.43
CA ASP A 79 6.68 -7.50 10.04
C ASP A 79 7.73 -8.33 9.27
N PRO A 80 7.89 -9.63 9.59
CA PRO A 80 8.95 -10.46 9.02
C PRO A 80 8.82 -10.66 7.50
N LEU A 81 7.59 -10.70 6.97
CA LEU A 81 7.36 -10.89 5.53
C LEU A 81 7.85 -9.70 4.70
N TRP A 82 7.76 -8.48 5.22
CA TRP A 82 8.34 -7.32 4.54
C TRP A 82 9.87 -7.46 4.34
N PHE A 83 10.57 -8.14 5.25
CA PHE A 83 12.01 -8.37 5.16
C PHE A 83 12.38 -9.63 4.35
N GLU A 84 11.57 -10.69 4.44
CA GLU A 84 11.93 -12.01 3.93
C GLU A 84 11.25 -12.36 2.59
N LEU A 85 10.10 -11.79 2.23
CA LEU A 85 9.33 -12.27 1.09
C LEU A 85 9.92 -11.88 -0.27
N PHE A 86 10.37 -10.63 -0.40
CA PHE A 86 10.88 -10.06 -1.65
C PHE A 86 12.39 -9.84 -1.60
N ARG A 87 13.07 -10.01 -2.74
CA ARG A 87 14.51 -9.73 -2.90
C ARG A 87 14.81 -8.26 -2.68
N GLU A 88 13.97 -7.41 -3.23
CA GLU A 88 14.04 -5.97 -3.15
C GLU A 88 13.32 -5.48 -1.91
N ARG A 89 13.91 -4.46 -1.29
CA ARG A 89 13.25 -3.64 -0.27
C ARG A 89 13.67 -2.20 -0.53
N PRO A 90 12.75 -1.34 -1.01
CA PRO A 90 13.06 0.07 -1.18
C PRO A 90 13.62 0.63 0.11
N LYS A 91 14.80 1.26 0.03
CA LYS A 91 15.45 1.85 1.21
C LYS A 91 14.61 3.03 1.67
N ILE A 92 14.43 3.12 2.99
CA ILE A 92 13.92 4.33 3.64
C ILE A 92 15.13 5.14 4.08
N VAL A 93 15.29 6.34 3.52
CA VAL A 93 16.38 7.27 3.85
C VAL A 93 15.73 8.58 4.26
N ASP A 94 16.09 9.08 5.46
CA ASP A 94 15.53 10.31 6.04
C ASP A 94 14.00 10.35 6.02
N GLY A 95 13.35 9.22 6.31
CA GLY A 95 11.89 9.08 6.31
C GLY A 95 11.23 8.97 4.94
N HIS A 96 12.01 8.90 3.86
CA HIS A 96 11.49 8.84 2.48
C HIS A 96 11.81 7.49 1.83
N MET A 97 10.84 6.96 1.08
CA MET A 97 10.99 5.77 0.25
C MET A 97 10.98 6.17 -1.22
N ALA A 98 11.99 5.71 -1.98
CA ALA A 98 12.04 5.96 -3.42
C ALA A 98 11.08 5.01 -4.17
N VAL A 99 10.41 5.51 -5.19
CA VAL A 99 9.64 4.69 -6.14
C VAL A 99 10.64 3.91 -7.01
N PRO A 100 10.55 2.58 -7.13
CA PRO A 100 11.37 1.79 -8.05
C PRO A 100 11.21 2.24 -9.51
N ASP A 101 12.30 2.21 -10.29
CA ASP A 101 12.35 2.57 -11.71
C ASP A 101 12.28 1.36 -12.65
N THR A 102 12.15 0.15 -12.11
CA THR A 102 11.99 -1.10 -12.83
C THR A 102 10.52 -1.38 -13.19
N PRO A 103 10.25 -2.20 -14.23
CA PRO A 103 8.88 -2.55 -14.62
C PRO A 103 8.04 -3.20 -13.50
N GLY A 104 6.73 -2.95 -13.53
CA GLY A 104 5.80 -3.51 -12.55
C GLY A 104 5.96 -2.88 -11.17
N LEU A 105 5.94 -3.71 -10.12
CA LEU A 105 6.18 -3.28 -8.74
C LEU A 105 7.69 -3.26 -8.39
N GLY A 106 8.57 -3.75 -9.28
CA GLY A 106 9.99 -3.89 -8.99
C GLY A 106 10.30 -4.88 -7.86
N LEU A 107 9.49 -5.94 -7.73
CA LEU A 107 9.61 -6.95 -6.68
C LEU A 107 9.76 -8.35 -7.28
N GLU A 108 10.73 -9.10 -6.80
CA GLU A 108 10.92 -10.54 -7.05
C GLU A 108 10.78 -11.32 -5.76
N LEU A 109 10.03 -12.43 -5.78
CA LEU A 109 9.93 -13.33 -4.64
C LEU A 109 11.27 -14.00 -4.35
N ARG A 110 11.64 -14.12 -3.08
CA ARG A 110 12.83 -14.88 -2.65
C ARG A 110 12.56 -16.39 -2.77
N PRO A 111 13.33 -17.13 -3.60
CA PRO A 111 13.16 -18.57 -3.72
C PRO A 111 13.28 -19.31 -2.38
N GLU A 112 14.18 -18.85 -1.49
CA GLU A 112 14.42 -19.45 -0.18
C GLU A 112 13.19 -19.34 0.74
N THR A 113 12.50 -18.19 0.67
CA THR A 113 11.26 -17.95 1.43
C THR A 113 10.12 -18.80 0.88
N LEU A 114 10.04 -18.95 -0.45
CA LEU A 114 9.08 -19.83 -1.09
C LEU A 114 9.36 -21.31 -0.79
N GLU A 115 10.61 -21.74 -0.71
CA GLU A 115 10.95 -23.12 -0.32
C GLU A 115 10.55 -23.40 1.12
N LYS A 116 10.75 -22.43 2.02
CA LYS A 116 10.44 -22.57 3.45
C LYS A 116 8.94 -22.56 3.75
N TYR A 117 8.17 -21.69 3.11
CA TYR A 117 6.76 -21.43 3.48
C TYR A 117 5.76 -21.65 2.34
N GLY A 118 6.22 -21.74 1.09
CA GLY A 118 5.36 -21.80 -0.09
C GLY A 118 4.63 -23.13 -0.21
N VAL A 119 3.36 -23.06 -0.59
CA VAL A 119 2.54 -24.24 -0.94
C VAL A 119 2.04 -24.06 -2.35
N LYS A 120 2.29 -25.05 -3.21
CA LYS A 120 1.75 -25.06 -4.56
C LYS A 120 0.26 -25.39 -4.51
N LEU A 121 -0.58 -24.43 -4.86
CA LEU A 121 -2.00 -24.66 -5.10
C LEU A 121 -2.16 -25.24 -6.51
N GLY A 122 -2.96 -26.30 -6.62
CA GLY A 122 -3.20 -27.03 -7.87
C GLY A 122 -4.07 -26.28 -8.87
#